data_AF-A0A944KSS8-F1
#
_entry.id   AF-A0A944KSS8-F1
#
_cell.length_a   1.000
_cell.length_b   1.000
_cell.length_c   1.000
_cell.angle_alpha   90.00
_cell.angle_beta   90.00
_cell.angle_gamma   90.00
#
_symmetry.space_group_name_H-M   'P 1'
#
loop_
_entity.id
_entity.type
_entity.pdbx_description
1 polymer ?
#
loop_
_entity_poly.entity_id
_entity_poly.type
_entity_poly.pdbx_seq_one_letter_code
_entity_poly.pdbx_strand_id
1 'polypeptide(L)'
;MRDSHLSRRSRAVVATATAALLVPLGVLAGCDSGDASGHGGSSADQRPSPRPTPAWDRSPESIAAVGDSITRGFDACTVLADCPEVSWATGTDKDVRSVAWRLLGGTGAAGRSWNHAKSGARIADLPEQMTQAVAQKPELVTVMVGANDACRDSVSHMTSVADFRTYFETSLKKLRSELPKSQVYVSSVPDLKRLWSEGRGNALGKQIWKLGICQSMLGDADAMDTAAVTRRDAVQERVVAYNKVLKDVCAKDARCRYDGGAVFDYRFSGKQLSHWDWFHPSKNGQGRLAEIAYRNITAKEPPE
;
A
#
# COMPACT_ATOMS: atom_id res chain seq x y z
N MET A 1 -30.55 13.60 -48.52
CA MET A 1 -29.78 14.31 -49.57
C MET A 1 -28.33 14.30 -49.10
N ARG A 2 -27.52 13.36 -49.61
CA ARG A 2 -26.53 13.54 -50.69
C ARG A 2 -25.38 14.47 -50.25
N ASP A 3 -24.09 14.17 -50.34
CA ASP A 3 -23.36 13.07 -50.97
C ASP A 3 -21.96 12.94 -50.35
N SER A 4 -21.45 11.73 -50.42
CA SER A 4 -20.07 11.24 -50.22
C SER A 4 -19.07 11.77 -51.24
N HIS A 5 -17.77 11.85 -50.90
CA HIS A 5 -16.68 11.57 -51.86
C HIS A 5 -15.42 10.97 -51.20
N LEU A 6 -15.06 9.79 -51.72
CA LEU A 6 -13.78 9.08 -51.60
C LEU A 6 -12.85 9.46 -52.76
N SER A 7 -11.52 9.49 -52.56
CA SER A 7 -10.49 9.22 -53.61
C SER A 7 -9.09 9.17 -52.96
N ARG A 8 -8.46 7.99 -52.78
CA ARG A 8 -7.53 7.21 -53.64
C ARG A 8 -6.02 7.45 -53.41
N ARG A 9 -5.36 6.30 -53.24
CA ARG A 9 -3.94 5.96 -53.08
C ARG A 9 -3.02 6.47 -54.20
N SER A 10 -1.72 6.53 -53.92
CA SER A 10 -0.65 6.15 -54.86
C SER A 10 0.58 5.60 -54.11
N ARG A 11 1.11 4.47 -54.61
CA ARG A 11 2.36 3.81 -54.19
C ARG A 11 3.49 4.26 -55.12
N ALA A 12 4.73 4.27 -54.64
CA ALA A 12 5.91 4.19 -55.50
C ALA A 12 6.97 3.27 -54.87
N VAL A 13 7.50 2.36 -55.68
CA VAL A 13 8.62 1.45 -55.45
C VAL A 13 9.70 1.86 -56.43
N VAL A 14 10.98 1.88 -56.03
CA VAL A 14 12.13 1.86 -56.96
C VAL A 14 13.21 0.95 -56.38
N ALA A 15 13.78 0.11 -57.25
CA ALA A 15 14.79 -0.88 -56.96
C ALA A 15 16.11 -0.61 -57.74
N THR A 16 17.20 -1.14 -57.18
CA THR A 16 18.43 -1.73 -57.78
C THR A 16 19.49 -0.89 -58.49
N ALA A 17 20.76 -1.15 -58.12
CA ALA A 17 21.86 -1.56 -59.03
C ALA A 17 23.08 -2.11 -58.26
N THR A 18 23.67 -3.18 -58.79
CA THR A 18 24.87 -3.95 -58.38
C THR A 18 26.10 -3.56 -59.21
N ALA A 19 27.31 -3.83 -58.71
CA ALA A 19 28.50 -4.13 -59.54
C ALA A 19 29.58 -4.88 -58.75
N ALA A 20 30.14 -5.91 -59.38
CA ALA A 20 31.18 -6.84 -58.91
C ALA A 20 32.53 -6.57 -59.61
N LEU A 21 33.64 -7.07 -59.04
CA LEU A 21 34.95 -7.23 -59.70
C LEU A 21 35.72 -8.43 -59.11
N LEU A 22 36.55 -9.07 -59.95
CA LEU A 22 37.07 -10.45 -59.91
C LEU A 22 38.62 -10.54 -59.70
N VAL A 23 39.09 -11.57 -58.94
CA VAL A 23 40.18 -12.60 -59.22
C VAL A 23 41.67 -12.09 -59.29
N PRO A 24 42.78 -12.85 -58.97
CA PRO A 24 43.03 -14.33 -59.01
C PRO A 24 43.83 -15.07 -57.89
N LEU A 25 43.67 -16.41 -57.97
CA LEU A 25 44.53 -17.59 -57.72
C LEU A 25 45.81 -17.57 -56.85
N GLY A 26 45.91 -18.62 -56.01
CA GLY A 26 47.16 -19.26 -55.59
C GLY A 26 46.91 -20.69 -55.07
N VAL A 27 47.43 -21.70 -55.78
CA VAL A 27 47.43 -23.13 -55.39
C VAL A 27 48.82 -23.49 -54.90
N LEU A 28 48.97 -24.04 -53.70
CA LEU A 28 50.04 -24.98 -53.36
C LEU A 28 49.53 -26.04 -52.37
N ALA A 29 49.86 -27.28 -52.70
CA ALA A 29 49.57 -28.50 -51.96
C ALA A 29 50.42 -28.62 -50.70
N GLY A 30 49.82 -29.23 -49.66
CA GLY A 30 50.52 -29.69 -48.47
C GLY A 30 49.62 -30.68 -47.74
N CYS A 31 49.82 -31.97 -48.00
CA CYS A 31 49.32 -33.04 -47.16
C CYS A 31 50.24 -33.15 -45.95
N ASP A 32 49.70 -33.02 -44.74
CA ASP A 32 50.26 -33.70 -43.57
C ASP A 32 49.12 -34.20 -42.70
N SER A 33 49.27 -35.44 -42.25
CA SER A 33 48.27 -36.22 -41.55
C SER A 33 48.46 -36.02 -40.05
N GLY A 34 47.43 -35.53 -39.36
CA GLY A 34 47.43 -35.41 -37.90
C GLY A 34 46.02 -35.41 -37.34
N ASP A 35 45.58 -36.56 -36.86
CA ASP A 35 44.37 -36.72 -36.07
C ASP A 35 44.43 -35.86 -34.80
N ALA A 36 43.50 -34.93 -34.65
CA ALA A 36 43.13 -34.35 -33.36
C ALA A 36 41.65 -33.94 -33.38
N SER A 37 40.87 -34.72 -32.66
CA SER A 37 39.47 -34.52 -32.31
C SER A 37 39.26 -33.17 -31.61
N GLY A 38 38.74 -32.19 -32.35
CA GLY A 38 38.33 -30.88 -31.84
C GLY A 38 36.86 -30.61 -32.15
N HIS A 39 36.02 -30.70 -31.13
CA HIS A 39 34.58 -30.48 -31.20
C HIS A 39 34.27 -29.05 -31.70
N GLY A 40 33.65 -28.95 -32.88
CA GLY A 40 33.04 -27.72 -33.38
C GLY A 40 31.86 -27.31 -32.50
N GLY A 41 32.15 -26.56 -31.44
CA GLY A 41 31.14 -25.84 -30.67
C GLY A 41 30.56 -24.72 -31.51
N SER A 42 29.44 -24.99 -32.16
CA SER A 42 28.56 -23.95 -32.69
C SER A 42 28.21 -22.98 -31.57
N SER A 43 28.67 -21.73 -31.67
CA SER A 43 28.23 -20.63 -30.83
C SER A 43 26.76 -20.36 -31.16
N ALA A 44 25.88 -21.11 -30.50
CA ALA A 44 24.46 -20.84 -30.50
C ALA A 44 24.26 -19.43 -29.93
N ASP A 45 23.73 -18.54 -30.77
CA ASP A 45 23.19 -17.25 -30.36
C ASP A 45 22.30 -17.46 -29.13
N GLN A 46 22.78 -17.04 -27.95
CA GLN A 46 22.01 -17.08 -26.72
C GLN A 46 20.87 -16.07 -26.86
N ARG A 47 19.72 -16.56 -27.30
CA ARG A 47 18.45 -15.82 -27.28
C ARG A 47 18.20 -15.38 -25.82
N PRO A 48 18.01 -14.07 -25.54
CA PRO A 48 17.82 -13.62 -24.17
C PRO A 48 16.62 -14.32 -23.54
N SER A 49 16.86 -15.06 -22.45
CA SER A 49 15.82 -15.68 -21.64
C SER A 49 14.96 -14.57 -21.00
N PRO A 50 13.62 -14.71 -20.96
CA PRO A 50 12.78 -13.75 -20.25
C PRO A 50 13.20 -13.68 -18.79
N ARG A 51 13.48 -12.47 -18.28
CA ARG A 51 13.69 -12.28 -16.84
C ARG A 51 12.36 -12.55 -16.12
N PRO A 52 12.37 -13.24 -14.96
CA PRO A 52 11.16 -13.39 -14.17
C PRO A 52 10.58 -12.01 -13.84
N THR A 53 9.29 -11.80 -14.13
CA THR A 53 8.59 -10.59 -13.68
C THR A 53 8.52 -10.64 -12.15
N PRO A 54 8.93 -9.57 -11.43
CA PRO A 54 8.80 -9.53 -9.99
C PRO A 54 7.36 -9.82 -9.55
N ALA A 55 7.20 -10.57 -8.46
CA ALA A 55 5.87 -10.84 -7.90
C ALA A 55 5.16 -9.55 -7.47
N TRP A 56 5.93 -8.54 -7.05
CA TRP A 56 5.46 -7.23 -6.62
C TRP A 56 5.72 -6.15 -7.69
N ASP A 57 4.67 -5.45 -8.12
CA ASP A 57 4.73 -4.28 -8.97
C ASP A 57 4.78 -2.99 -8.12
N ARG A 58 5.80 -2.17 -8.39
CA ARG A 58 6.09 -0.92 -7.68
C ARG A 58 5.42 0.30 -8.33
N SER A 59 4.71 0.11 -9.43
CA SER A 59 4.02 1.15 -10.19
C SER A 59 2.58 0.76 -10.57
N PRO A 60 1.73 0.38 -9.61
CA PRO A 60 0.35 0.03 -9.90
C PRO A 60 -0.41 1.23 -10.48
N GLU A 61 -1.33 0.96 -11.41
CA GLU A 61 -2.09 1.96 -12.16
C GLU A 61 -3.48 2.25 -11.57
N SER A 62 -3.88 1.53 -10.52
CA SER A 62 -5.13 1.76 -9.79
C SER A 62 -5.06 1.31 -8.34
N ILE A 63 -5.76 2.03 -7.45
CA ILE A 63 -5.66 1.82 -6.00
C ILE A 63 -7.02 1.80 -5.33
N ALA A 64 -7.32 0.80 -4.52
CA ALA A 64 -8.41 0.87 -3.56
C ALA A 64 -7.87 0.94 -2.13
N ALA A 65 -8.54 1.68 -1.26
CA ALA A 65 -8.20 1.76 0.16
C ALA A 65 -9.35 1.21 1.01
N VAL A 66 -9.00 0.37 1.97
CA VAL A 66 -9.90 -0.16 3.01
C VAL A 66 -9.30 0.16 4.38
N GLY A 67 -10.15 0.32 5.38
CA GLY A 67 -9.73 0.69 6.72
C GLY A 67 -10.78 1.43 7.51
N ASP A 68 -10.31 2.30 8.40
CA ASP A 68 -11.13 3.05 9.35
C ASP A 68 -11.08 4.57 9.11
N SER A 69 -11.41 5.34 10.15
CA SER A 69 -11.47 6.80 10.15
C SER A 69 -10.14 7.46 9.78
N ILE A 70 -9.00 6.80 10.04
CA ILE A 70 -7.69 7.32 9.62
C ILE A 70 -7.63 7.39 8.09
N THR A 71 -8.05 6.33 7.40
CA THR A 71 -8.08 6.28 5.93
C THR A 71 -9.12 7.22 5.33
N ARG A 72 -10.15 7.59 6.10
CA ARG A 72 -11.17 8.58 5.73
C ARG A 72 -10.76 10.03 5.97
N GLY A 73 -9.62 10.28 6.60
CA GLY A 73 -9.20 11.65 6.93
C GLY A 73 -10.14 12.31 7.94
N PHE A 74 -10.76 11.52 8.82
CA PHE A 74 -11.68 12.04 9.83
C PHE A 74 -10.99 13.09 10.70
N ASP A 75 -11.68 14.20 10.96
CA ASP A 75 -11.19 15.35 11.71
C ASP A 75 -9.90 15.98 11.15
N ALA A 76 -9.51 15.69 9.91
CA ALA A 76 -8.33 16.31 9.32
C ALA A 76 -8.60 17.69 8.71
N CYS A 77 -9.86 17.97 8.32
CA CYS A 77 -10.28 19.22 7.68
C CYS A 77 -11.33 19.98 8.51
N THR A 78 -12.35 19.27 8.96
CA THR A 78 -13.51 19.82 9.68
C THR A 78 -13.84 18.91 10.86
N VAL A 79 -14.37 19.49 11.94
CA VAL A 79 -14.75 18.77 13.16
C VAL A 79 -15.90 17.78 12.92
N LEU A 80 -15.77 16.58 13.49
CA LEU A 80 -16.68 15.45 13.42
C LEU A 80 -17.06 15.01 11.99
N ALA A 81 -16.11 15.10 11.05
CA ALA A 81 -16.38 14.81 9.64
C ALA A 81 -15.22 14.09 8.95
N ASP A 82 -15.57 13.19 8.03
CA ASP A 82 -14.64 12.64 7.05
C ASP A 82 -14.12 13.73 6.11
N CYS A 83 -12.86 13.60 5.69
CA CYS A 83 -12.26 14.42 4.65
C CYS A 83 -11.43 13.54 3.70
N PRO A 84 -12.10 12.76 2.82
CA PRO A 84 -11.42 11.80 1.96
C PRO A 84 -10.39 12.45 1.02
N GLU A 85 -10.53 13.74 0.71
CA GLU A 85 -9.61 14.53 -0.10
C GLU A 85 -8.20 14.57 0.50
N VAL A 86 -8.07 14.50 1.82
CA VAL A 86 -6.77 14.48 2.53
C VAL A 86 -6.36 13.07 2.96
N SER A 87 -7.06 12.02 2.53
CA SER A 87 -6.69 10.64 2.83
C SER A 87 -5.25 10.34 2.43
N TRP A 88 -4.49 9.71 3.33
CA TRP A 88 -3.13 9.26 3.05
C TRP A 88 -3.05 8.29 1.85
N ALA A 89 -4.10 7.50 1.61
CA ALA A 89 -4.10 6.46 0.59
C ALA A 89 -4.61 6.97 -0.76
N THR A 90 -5.78 7.62 -0.78
CA THR A 90 -6.52 7.94 -2.02
C THR A 90 -6.89 9.41 -2.18
N GLY A 91 -6.40 10.28 -1.29
CA GLY A 91 -6.73 11.70 -1.30
C GLY A 91 -6.26 12.44 -2.56
N THR A 92 -6.99 13.49 -2.93
CA THR A 92 -6.73 14.37 -4.07
C THR A 92 -6.07 15.69 -3.69
N ASP A 93 -5.83 15.93 -2.40
CA ASP A 93 -5.14 17.13 -1.93
C ASP A 93 -3.65 17.11 -2.30
N LYS A 94 -3.22 18.15 -3.02
CA LYS A 94 -1.86 18.29 -3.55
C LYS A 94 -0.78 18.52 -2.48
N ASP A 95 -1.15 18.94 -1.28
CA ASP A 95 -0.19 19.19 -0.19
C ASP A 95 0.04 17.91 0.62
N VAL A 96 -1.00 17.07 0.76
CA VAL A 96 -0.89 15.73 1.36
C VAL A 96 -0.13 14.78 0.44
N ARG A 97 -0.41 14.88 -0.87
CA ARG A 97 0.12 14.00 -1.93
C ARG A 97 -0.08 12.53 -1.56
N SER A 98 -1.31 12.05 -1.42
CA SER A 98 -1.61 10.65 -1.07
C SER A 98 -0.80 9.60 -1.86
N VAL A 99 -0.81 8.34 -1.42
CA VAL A 99 -0.20 7.23 -2.19
C VAL A 99 -0.71 7.21 -3.64
N ALA A 100 -2.02 7.38 -3.85
CA ALA A 100 -2.61 7.49 -5.18
C ALA A 100 -2.10 8.72 -5.95
N TRP A 101 -1.99 9.88 -5.31
CA TRP A 101 -1.42 11.06 -5.96
C TRP A 101 0.04 10.82 -6.40
N ARG A 102 0.85 10.19 -5.54
CA ARG A 102 2.27 9.93 -5.80
C ARG A 102 2.49 8.88 -6.89
N LEU A 103 1.62 7.88 -7.00
CA LEU A 103 1.74 6.80 -8.00
C LEU A 103 1.02 7.13 -9.31
N LEU A 104 -0.14 7.77 -9.25
CA LEU A 104 -1.05 7.93 -10.39
C LEU A 104 -1.14 9.38 -10.91
N GLY A 105 -0.57 10.35 -10.18
CA GLY A 105 -0.79 11.77 -10.39
C GLY A 105 -2.19 12.23 -9.94
N GLY A 106 -2.46 13.53 -10.00
CA GLY A 106 -3.73 14.09 -9.51
C GLY A 106 -4.97 13.61 -10.27
N THR A 107 -4.88 13.53 -11.60
CA THR A 107 -5.96 12.98 -12.44
C THR A 107 -6.20 11.49 -12.17
N GLY A 108 -5.12 10.74 -11.96
CA GLY A 108 -5.20 9.32 -11.62
C GLY A 108 -5.76 9.07 -10.23
N ALA A 109 -5.39 9.88 -9.22
CA ALA A 109 -5.98 9.78 -7.89
C ALA A 109 -7.51 10.00 -7.92
N ALA A 110 -7.98 10.98 -8.69
CA ALA A 110 -9.41 11.27 -8.81
C ALA A 110 -10.20 10.21 -9.62
N GLY A 111 -9.58 9.59 -10.65
CA GLY A 111 -10.29 8.72 -11.59
C GLY A 111 -10.02 7.22 -11.46
N ARG A 112 -8.94 6.83 -10.78
CA ARG A 112 -8.47 5.42 -10.67
C ARG A 112 -8.13 5.04 -9.23
N SER A 113 -8.73 5.74 -8.25
CA SER A 113 -8.64 5.34 -6.87
C SER A 113 -9.96 5.41 -6.12
N TRP A 114 -10.16 4.50 -5.16
CA TRP A 114 -11.43 4.33 -4.46
C TRP A 114 -11.20 4.15 -2.96
N ASN A 115 -11.97 4.86 -2.14
CA ASN A 115 -11.88 4.77 -0.68
C ASN A 115 -13.13 4.06 -0.12
N HIS A 116 -12.96 2.79 0.24
CA HIS A 116 -13.98 1.94 0.86
C HIS A 116 -13.81 1.82 2.38
N ALA A 117 -12.89 2.59 2.98
CA ALA A 117 -12.80 2.69 4.42
C ALA A 117 -14.08 3.28 5.01
N LYS A 118 -14.29 3.09 6.32
CA LYS A 118 -15.45 3.63 7.02
C LYS A 118 -15.05 4.09 8.42
N SER A 119 -15.41 5.31 8.78
CA SER A 119 -15.19 5.83 10.14
C SER A 119 -15.91 4.96 11.17
N GLY A 120 -15.19 4.59 12.22
CA GLY A 120 -15.65 3.62 13.24
C GLY A 120 -15.53 2.15 12.86
N ALA A 121 -15.05 1.81 11.65
CA ALA A 121 -14.85 0.43 11.25
C ALA A 121 -13.79 -0.29 12.11
N ARG A 122 -14.04 -1.56 12.37
CA ARG A 122 -13.12 -2.51 13.01
C ARG A 122 -12.73 -3.59 12.01
N ILE A 123 -11.83 -4.49 12.39
CA ILE A 123 -11.39 -5.60 11.54
C ILE A 123 -12.56 -6.46 11.03
N ALA A 124 -13.65 -6.56 11.80
CA ALA A 124 -14.86 -7.30 11.43
C ALA A 124 -15.58 -6.72 10.20
N ASP A 125 -15.40 -5.42 9.92
CA ASP A 125 -15.97 -4.75 8.74
C ASP A 125 -15.09 -4.94 7.49
N LEU A 126 -13.83 -5.33 7.65
CA LEU A 126 -12.85 -5.42 6.56
C LEU A 126 -13.27 -6.38 5.42
N PRO A 127 -13.90 -7.55 5.67
CA PRO A 127 -14.35 -8.43 4.59
C PRO A 127 -15.35 -7.77 3.62
N GLU A 128 -16.27 -6.95 4.14
CA GLU A 128 -17.25 -6.24 3.32
C GLU A 128 -16.56 -5.11 2.51
N GLN A 129 -15.68 -4.34 3.16
CA GLN A 129 -14.89 -3.33 2.45
C GLN A 129 -14.02 -3.96 1.33
N MET A 130 -13.49 -5.16 1.57
CA MET A 130 -12.74 -5.89 0.56
C MET A 130 -13.62 -6.36 -0.59
N THR A 131 -14.86 -6.79 -0.33
CA THR A 131 -15.85 -7.08 -1.38
C THR A 131 -16.07 -5.87 -2.29
N GLN A 132 -16.20 -4.68 -1.71
CA GLN A 132 -16.37 -3.44 -2.47
C GLN A 132 -15.11 -3.07 -3.26
N ALA A 133 -13.93 -3.21 -2.66
CA ALA A 133 -12.65 -2.97 -3.34
C ALA A 133 -12.46 -3.90 -4.54
N VAL A 134 -12.81 -5.18 -4.39
CA VAL A 134 -12.70 -6.18 -5.47
C VAL A 134 -13.57 -5.83 -6.68
N ALA A 135 -14.74 -5.23 -6.46
CA ALA A 135 -15.62 -4.79 -7.55
C ALA A 135 -14.96 -3.74 -8.47
N GLN A 136 -14.01 -2.95 -7.94
CA GLN A 136 -13.25 -1.95 -8.70
C GLN A 136 -12.07 -2.56 -9.48
N LYS A 137 -11.70 -3.82 -9.20
CA LYS A 137 -10.56 -4.51 -9.81
C LYS A 137 -9.22 -3.74 -9.71
N PRO A 138 -8.85 -3.20 -8.53
CA PRO A 138 -7.63 -2.42 -8.37
C PRO A 138 -6.38 -3.29 -8.52
N GLU A 139 -5.28 -2.68 -8.96
CA GLU A 139 -3.97 -3.32 -8.99
C GLU A 139 -3.30 -3.36 -7.60
N LEU A 140 -3.62 -2.39 -6.74
CA LEU A 140 -3.17 -2.33 -5.34
C LEU A 140 -4.33 -2.03 -4.41
N VAL A 141 -4.45 -2.82 -3.34
CA VAL A 141 -5.29 -2.51 -2.18
C VAL A 141 -4.41 -2.05 -1.02
N THR A 142 -4.69 -0.89 -0.44
CA THR A 142 -4.04 -0.43 0.81
C THR A 142 -4.95 -0.69 2.01
N VAL A 143 -4.39 -1.25 3.07
CA VAL A 143 -5.12 -1.61 4.30
C VAL A 143 -4.52 -0.88 5.50
N MET A 144 -5.35 -0.21 6.29
CA MET A 144 -5.00 0.26 7.63
C MET A 144 -6.24 0.16 8.53
N VAL A 145 -6.20 -0.76 9.49
CA VAL A 145 -7.32 -1.06 10.39
C VAL A 145 -6.79 -1.68 11.68
N GLY A 146 -7.50 -1.48 12.78
CA GLY A 146 -7.20 -2.09 14.08
C GLY A 146 -7.10 -1.10 15.22
N ALA A 147 -7.07 0.20 14.93
CA ALA A 147 -7.13 1.24 15.97
C ALA A 147 -8.47 1.13 16.74
N ASN A 148 -9.60 1.04 16.05
CA ASN A 148 -10.92 0.86 16.68
C ASN A 148 -11.11 -0.49 17.37
N ASP A 149 -10.32 -1.51 17.02
CA ASP A 149 -10.32 -2.80 17.71
C ASP A 149 -9.68 -2.71 19.09
N ALA A 150 -8.74 -1.79 19.29
CA ALA A 150 -8.08 -1.50 20.55
C ALA A 150 -8.75 -0.32 21.31
N CYS A 151 -9.24 0.67 20.59
CA CYS A 151 -9.93 1.85 21.11
C CYS A 151 -11.38 1.57 21.45
N ARG A 152 -11.60 1.05 22.66
CA ARG A 152 -12.92 0.66 23.19
C ARG A 152 -13.14 1.31 24.55
N ASP A 153 -14.32 1.10 25.13
CA ASP A 153 -14.63 1.63 26.47
C ASP A 153 -13.70 1.07 27.55
N SER A 154 -13.20 -0.14 27.36
CA SER A 154 -12.30 -0.84 28.28
C SER A 154 -11.41 -1.85 27.55
N VAL A 155 -10.39 -2.35 28.24
CA VAL A 155 -9.49 -3.42 27.75
C VAL A 155 -10.26 -4.72 27.45
N SER A 156 -11.29 -5.05 28.24
CA SER A 156 -12.08 -6.27 28.05
C SER A 156 -12.95 -6.23 26.79
N HIS A 157 -13.26 -5.05 26.27
CA HIS A 157 -14.05 -4.89 25.05
C HIS A 157 -13.22 -4.90 23.75
N MET A 158 -11.88 -4.92 23.85
CA MET A 158 -11.02 -5.01 22.68
C MET A 158 -11.22 -6.33 21.92
N THR A 159 -11.19 -6.28 20.59
CA THR A 159 -11.34 -7.46 19.73
C THR A 159 -10.33 -8.54 20.09
N SER A 160 -10.72 -9.81 20.13
CA SER A 160 -9.75 -10.87 20.42
C SER A 160 -8.72 -10.97 19.30
N VAL A 161 -7.48 -11.37 19.61
CA VAL A 161 -6.43 -11.57 18.58
C VAL A 161 -6.83 -12.66 17.58
N ALA A 162 -7.58 -13.67 18.04
CA ALA A 162 -8.10 -14.75 17.20
C ALA A 162 -9.15 -14.26 16.19
N ASP A 163 -10.10 -13.43 16.63
CA ASP A 163 -11.10 -12.85 15.73
C ASP A 163 -10.43 -11.89 14.74
N PHE A 164 -9.50 -11.07 15.21
CA PHE A 164 -8.72 -10.16 14.37
C PHE A 164 -8.01 -10.92 13.24
N ARG A 165 -7.35 -12.05 13.57
CA ARG A 165 -6.75 -12.95 12.57
C ARG A 165 -7.78 -13.50 11.60
N THR A 166 -8.88 -14.03 12.10
CA THR A 166 -9.94 -14.65 11.28
C THR A 166 -10.49 -13.67 10.24
N TYR A 167 -10.83 -12.44 10.65
CA TYR A 167 -11.36 -11.44 9.74
C TYR A 167 -10.31 -10.95 8.72
N PHE A 168 -9.06 -10.81 9.13
CA PHE A 168 -7.98 -10.43 8.22
C PHE A 168 -7.70 -11.51 7.16
N GLU A 169 -7.58 -12.78 7.58
CA GLU A 169 -7.41 -13.93 6.68
C GLU A 169 -8.60 -14.07 5.71
N THR A 170 -9.83 -13.85 6.19
CA THR A 170 -11.03 -13.85 5.36
C THR A 170 -10.98 -12.77 4.28
N SER A 171 -10.52 -11.57 4.63
CA SER A 171 -10.39 -10.46 3.70
C SER A 171 -9.36 -10.74 2.62
N LEU A 172 -8.17 -11.24 2.97
CA LEU A 172 -7.16 -11.61 1.96
C LEU A 172 -7.63 -12.78 1.08
N LYS A 173 -8.31 -13.78 1.65
CA LYS A 173 -8.89 -14.89 0.89
C LYS A 173 -9.89 -14.40 -0.16
N LYS A 174 -10.77 -13.46 0.19
CA LYS A 174 -11.73 -12.82 -0.73
C LYS A 174 -11.02 -12.13 -1.89
N LEU A 175 -9.99 -11.34 -1.61
CA LEU A 175 -9.21 -10.69 -2.66
C LEU A 175 -8.53 -11.72 -3.58
N ARG A 176 -7.92 -12.76 -3.01
CA ARG A 176 -7.22 -13.79 -3.79
C ARG A 176 -8.15 -14.62 -4.68
N SER A 177 -9.37 -14.91 -4.23
CA SER A 177 -10.31 -15.70 -5.03
C SER A 177 -10.83 -14.96 -6.27
N GLU A 178 -10.87 -13.63 -6.25
CA GLU A 178 -11.46 -12.84 -7.34
C GLU A 178 -10.43 -12.05 -8.14
N LEU A 179 -9.36 -11.59 -7.49
CA LEU A 179 -8.27 -10.82 -8.11
C LEU A 179 -6.91 -11.41 -7.71
N PRO A 180 -6.55 -12.61 -8.18
CA PRO A 180 -5.35 -13.33 -7.75
C PRO A 180 -4.02 -12.60 -8.03
N LYS A 181 -4.04 -11.57 -8.89
CA LYS A 181 -2.86 -10.74 -9.21
C LYS A 181 -2.81 -9.39 -8.51
N SER A 182 -3.94 -8.90 -7.97
CA SER A 182 -3.99 -7.63 -7.24
C SER A 182 -3.08 -7.70 -6.02
N GLN A 183 -2.40 -6.63 -5.66
CA GLN A 183 -1.45 -6.57 -4.57
C GLN A 183 -2.09 -5.98 -3.31
N VAL A 184 -1.53 -6.27 -2.14
CA VAL A 184 -1.99 -5.67 -0.88
C VAL A 184 -0.82 -5.03 -0.16
N TYR A 185 -0.94 -3.75 0.15
CA TYR A 185 -0.08 -3.07 1.11
C TYR A 185 -0.81 -2.98 2.46
N VAL A 186 -0.17 -3.44 3.53
CA VAL A 186 -0.75 -3.47 4.88
C VAL A 186 0.06 -2.56 5.76
N SER A 187 -0.54 -1.46 6.19
CA SER A 187 0.02 -0.58 7.21
C SER A 187 -0.18 -1.19 8.59
N SER A 188 0.82 -1.04 9.45
CA SER A 188 0.67 -1.31 10.88
C SER A 188 -0.34 -0.35 11.52
N VAL A 189 -1.02 -0.85 12.56
CA VAL A 189 -1.82 -0.05 13.48
C VAL A 189 -0.89 0.93 14.20
N PRO A 190 -1.20 2.24 14.25
CA PRO A 190 -0.36 3.23 14.92
C PRO A 190 -0.19 2.98 16.43
N ASP A 191 0.90 3.51 17.00
CA ASP A 191 1.17 3.45 18.45
C ASP A 191 0.20 4.35 19.24
N LEU A 192 -0.86 3.74 19.78
CA LEU A 192 -1.87 4.42 20.58
C LEU A 192 -1.32 4.93 21.92
N LYS A 193 -0.29 4.29 22.48
CA LYS A 193 0.33 4.76 23.72
C LYS A 193 1.19 6.00 23.45
N ARG A 194 1.83 6.08 22.30
CA ARG A 194 2.44 7.33 21.81
C ARG A 194 1.40 8.41 21.59
N LEU A 195 0.25 8.09 20.99
CA LEU A 195 -0.85 9.04 20.81
C LEU A 195 -1.23 9.66 22.15
N TRP A 196 -1.47 8.82 23.17
CA TRP A 196 -1.74 9.29 24.52
C TRP A 196 -0.63 10.20 25.04
N SER A 197 0.63 9.76 24.94
CA SER A 197 1.79 10.50 25.46
C SER A 197 1.96 11.89 24.83
N GLU A 198 1.77 11.99 23.50
CA GLU A 198 1.91 13.24 22.77
C GLU A 198 0.68 14.14 22.95
N GLY A 199 -0.52 13.56 22.89
CA GLY A 199 -1.78 14.29 22.99
C GLY A 199 -2.08 14.82 24.39
N ARG A 200 -1.71 14.08 25.46
CA ARG A 200 -2.01 14.48 26.86
C ARG A 200 -1.33 15.77 27.29
N GLY A 201 -0.31 16.23 26.56
CA GLY A 201 0.32 17.53 26.76
C GLY A 201 -0.61 18.72 26.44
N ASN A 202 -1.71 18.48 25.72
CA ASN A 202 -2.69 19.51 25.39
C ASN A 202 -3.89 19.50 26.36
N ALA A 203 -4.15 20.63 27.02
CA ALA A 203 -5.23 20.74 28.01
C ALA A 203 -6.63 20.57 27.40
N LEU A 204 -6.86 21.08 26.19
CA LEU A 204 -8.14 20.97 25.48
C LEU A 204 -8.36 19.54 24.96
N GLY A 205 -7.34 18.93 24.34
CA GLY A 205 -7.39 17.54 23.88
C GLY A 205 -7.79 16.57 24.99
N LYS A 206 -7.24 16.74 26.19
CA LYS A 206 -7.65 15.94 27.37
C LYS A 206 -9.13 16.10 27.74
N GLN A 207 -9.72 17.28 27.59
CA GLN A 207 -11.17 17.45 27.86
C GLN A 207 -12.01 16.78 26.78
N ILE A 208 -11.59 16.87 25.52
CA ILE A 208 -12.28 16.21 24.41
C ILE A 208 -12.27 14.69 24.58
N TRP A 209 -11.15 14.10 25.02
CA TRP A 209 -11.10 12.66 25.26
C TRP A 209 -12.07 12.17 26.36
N LYS A 210 -12.47 13.03 27.30
CA LYS A 210 -13.50 12.68 28.30
C LYS A 210 -14.89 12.47 27.70
N LEU A 211 -15.11 12.85 26.44
CA LEU A 211 -16.35 12.60 25.71
C LEU A 211 -16.48 11.15 25.21
N GLY A 212 -15.56 10.26 25.60
CA GLY A 212 -15.65 8.82 25.31
C GLY A 212 -14.67 8.32 24.24
N ILE A 213 -13.73 9.15 23.77
CA ILE A 213 -12.76 8.74 22.75
C ILE A 213 -11.79 7.71 23.36
N CYS A 214 -11.74 6.51 22.79
CA CYS A 214 -10.75 5.47 23.07
C CYS A 214 -10.46 5.29 24.58
N GLN A 215 -11.49 5.14 25.42
CA GLN A 215 -11.33 5.15 26.89
C GLN A 215 -10.34 4.09 27.40
N SER A 216 -10.24 2.95 26.72
CA SER A 216 -9.24 1.92 26.99
C SER A 216 -7.81 2.49 27.07
N MET A 217 -7.45 3.46 26.24
CA MET A 217 -6.13 4.13 26.26
C MET A 217 -6.19 5.52 26.93
N LEU A 218 -7.17 6.34 26.56
CA LEU A 218 -7.19 7.78 26.84
C LEU A 218 -7.97 8.19 28.09
N GLY A 219 -8.73 7.26 28.69
CA GLY A 219 -9.39 7.49 29.97
C GLY A 219 -8.39 8.00 31.01
N ASP A 220 -8.83 8.93 31.87
CA ASP A 220 -8.01 9.58 32.89
C ASP A 220 -6.59 9.93 32.40
N ALA A 221 -6.53 10.74 31.34
CA ALA A 221 -5.32 11.00 30.58
C ALA A 221 -4.10 11.38 31.42
N ASP A 222 -4.30 12.04 32.58
CA ASP A 222 -3.21 12.43 33.46
C ASP A 222 -2.78 11.36 34.49
N ALA A 223 -3.61 10.35 34.73
CA ALA A 223 -3.37 9.33 35.74
C ALA A 223 -2.15 8.47 35.41
N MET A 224 -1.26 8.34 36.40
CA MET A 224 0.00 7.58 36.35
C MET A 224 0.08 6.51 37.44
N ASP A 225 -1.01 6.26 38.16
CA ASP A 225 -1.08 5.14 39.09
C ASP A 225 -0.95 3.79 38.38
N THR A 226 -0.71 2.73 39.16
CA THR A 226 -0.52 1.38 38.64
C THR A 226 -1.70 0.90 37.78
N ALA A 227 -2.94 1.27 38.12
CA ALA A 227 -4.10 0.83 37.35
C ALA A 227 -4.13 1.49 35.97
N ALA A 228 -3.86 2.80 35.90
CA ALA A 228 -3.80 3.55 34.65
C ALA A 228 -2.63 3.11 33.74
N VAL A 229 -1.47 2.81 34.33
CA VAL A 229 -0.31 2.27 33.59
C VAL A 229 -0.61 0.89 33.03
N THR A 230 -1.05 -0.06 33.88
CA THR A 230 -1.38 -1.43 33.47
C THR A 230 -2.46 -1.46 32.38
N ARG A 231 -3.48 -0.60 32.48
CA ARG A 231 -4.51 -0.49 31.44
C ARG A 231 -3.91 -0.09 30.08
N ARG A 232 -3.06 0.92 30.02
CA ARG A 232 -2.45 1.38 28.76
C ARG A 232 -1.44 0.37 28.21
N ASP A 233 -0.72 -0.32 29.09
CA ASP A 233 0.19 -1.41 28.70
C ASP A 233 -0.59 -2.56 28.07
N ALA A 234 -1.73 -2.96 28.63
CA ALA A 234 -2.58 -3.99 28.05
C ALA A 234 -3.13 -3.61 26.65
N VAL A 235 -3.44 -2.33 26.43
CA VAL A 235 -3.82 -1.85 25.09
C VAL A 235 -2.62 -1.89 24.14
N GLN A 236 -1.44 -1.47 24.59
CA GLN A 236 -0.22 -1.50 23.78
C GLN A 236 0.12 -2.94 23.35
N GLU A 237 0.08 -3.88 24.28
CA GLU A 237 0.30 -5.31 24.02
C GLU A 237 -0.72 -5.85 23.01
N ARG A 238 -1.98 -5.45 23.11
CA ARG A 238 -3.02 -5.84 22.14
C ARG A 238 -2.72 -5.30 20.74
N VAL A 239 -2.31 -4.04 20.61
CA VAL A 239 -1.94 -3.43 19.32
C VAL A 239 -0.71 -4.12 18.72
N VAL A 240 0.31 -4.43 19.53
CA VAL A 240 1.47 -5.22 19.11
C VAL A 240 1.04 -6.59 18.60
N ALA A 241 0.12 -7.26 19.29
CA ALA A 241 -0.41 -8.55 18.87
C ALA A 241 -1.20 -8.47 17.54
N TYR A 242 -2.01 -7.42 17.32
CA TYR A 242 -2.66 -7.19 16.03
C TYR A 242 -1.65 -6.95 14.92
N ASN A 243 -0.63 -6.12 15.15
CA ASN A 243 0.44 -5.86 14.19
C ASN A 243 1.21 -7.14 13.84
N LYS A 244 1.44 -8.02 14.83
CA LYS A 244 2.00 -9.36 14.57
C LYS A 244 1.09 -10.20 13.68
N VAL A 245 -0.22 -10.19 13.91
CA VAL A 245 -1.18 -10.89 13.04
C VAL A 245 -1.12 -10.36 11.61
N LEU A 246 -1.14 -9.03 11.43
CA LEU A 246 -1.02 -8.40 10.10
C LEU A 246 0.27 -8.86 9.40
N LYS A 247 1.41 -8.84 10.09
CA LYS A 247 2.70 -9.34 9.58
C LYS A 247 2.64 -10.82 9.19
N ASP A 248 2.26 -11.68 10.13
CA ASP A 248 2.29 -13.13 9.96
C ASP A 248 1.36 -13.62 8.84
N VAL A 249 0.17 -13.02 8.73
CA VAL A 249 -0.80 -13.39 7.69
C VAL A 249 -0.34 -12.89 6.33
N CYS A 250 0.13 -11.63 6.26
CA CYS A 250 0.64 -11.04 5.03
C CYS A 250 1.86 -11.79 4.48
N ALA A 251 2.76 -12.26 5.35
CA ALA A 251 3.94 -13.03 4.95
C ALA A 251 3.63 -14.37 4.24
N LYS A 252 2.39 -14.88 4.33
CA LYS A 252 1.95 -16.08 3.62
C LYS A 252 1.48 -15.81 2.18
N ASP A 253 1.32 -14.55 1.80
CA ASP A 253 0.88 -14.12 0.48
C ASP A 253 2.01 -13.36 -0.24
N ALA A 254 2.53 -13.94 -1.33
CA ALA A 254 3.61 -13.35 -2.13
C ALA A 254 3.26 -11.98 -2.74
N ARG A 255 1.97 -11.60 -2.76
CA ARG A 255 1.47 -10.29 -3.22
C ARG A 255 1.00 -9.40 -2.08
N CYS A 256 1.29 -9.76 -0.84
CA CYS A 256 1.02 -8.92 0.32
C CYS A 256 2.35 -8.37 0.87
N ARG A 257 2.39 -7.06 1.11
CA ARG A 257 3.53 -6.36 1.71
C ARG A 257 3.08 -5.63 2.97
N TYR A 258 3.56 -6.11 4.12
CA TYR A 258 3.44 -5.40 5.39
C TYR A 258 4.46 -4.27 5.46
N ASP A 259 4.16 -3.22 6.21
CA ASP A 259 5.01 -2.03 6.34
C ASP A 259 6.23 -2.22 7.25
N GLY A 260 6.41 -3.41 7.82
CA GLY A 260 7.49 -3.71 8.77
C GLY A 260 7.31 -3.05 10.14
N GLY A 261 6.10 -2.56 10.46
CA GLY A 261 5.87 -1.76 11.67
C GLY A 261 6.20 -0.28 11.49
N ALA A 262 6.52 0.18 10.26
CA ALA A 262 6.98 1.54 10.03
C ALA A 262 6.00 2.64 10.49
N VAL A 263 4.69 2.42 10.43
CA VAL A 263 3.69 3.35 10.99
C VAL A 263 3.62 3.26 12.51
N PHE A 264 3.63 2.07 13.09
CA PHE A 264 3.66 1.85 14.54
C PHE A 264 4.90 2.50 15.19
N ASP A 265 6.07 2.32 14.58
CA ASP A 265 7.34 2.86 15.09
C ASP A 265 7.52 4.36 14.81
N TYR A 266 6.63 4.96 13.99
CA TYR A 266 6.77 6.36 13.63
C TYR A 266 6.58 7.27 14.84
N ARG A 267 7.63 8.02 15.16
CA ARG A 267 7.64 8.93 16.31
C ARG A 267 6.95 10.27 15.99
N PHE A 268 5.65 10.24 15.69
CA PHE A 268 4.84 11.44 15.45
C PHE A 268 4.77 12.35 16.67
N SER A 269 4.54 13.64 16.47
CA SER A 269 4.32 14.63 17.52
C SER A 269 2.87 15.14 17.47
N GLY A 270 2.49 16.01 18.41
CA GLY A 270 1.21 16.73 18.35
C GLY A 270 0.95 17.45 17.01
N LYS A 271 1.97 17.80 16.23
CA LYS A 271 1.79 18.40 14.88
C LYS A 271 1.09 17.48 13.88
N GLN A 272 1.21 16.17 14.08
CA GLN A 272 0.56 15.15 13.23
C GLN A 272 -0.81 14.74 13.77
N LEU A 273 -1.25 15.27 14.91
CA LEU A 273 -2.58 15.03 15.46
C LEU A 273 -3.52 16.16 15.06
N SER A 274 -4.78 15.84 14.81
CA SER A 274 -5.81 16.84 14.54
C SER A 274 -5.94 17.78 15.74
N HIS A 275 -6.16 19.06 15.44
CA HIS A 275 -6.44 20.07 16.45
C HIS A 275 -7.91 20.07 16.89
N TRP A 276 -8.73 19.16 16.37
CA TRP A 276 -10.13 19.00 16.80
C TRP A 276 -10.28 17.98 17.91
N ASP A 277 -9.51 16.88 17.88
CA ASP A 277 -9.67 15.77 18.80
C ASP A 277 -8.37 15.27 19.45
N TRP A 278 -7.21 15.77 18.99
CA TRP A 278 -5.89 15.29 19.40
C TRP A 278 -5.73 13.76 19.31
N PHE A 279 -6.47 13.12 18.39
CA PHE A 279 -6.54 11.68 18.24
C PHE A 279 -6.31 11.26 16.79
N HIS A 280 -7.14 11.71 15.86
CA HIS A 280 -6.95 11.37 14.45
C HIS A 280 -5.75 12.11 13.85
N PRO A 281 -5.12 11.57 12.78
CA PRO A 281 -4.07 12.28 12.08
C PRO A 281 -4.57 13.58 11.45
N SER A 282 -3.84 14.69 11.66
CA SER A 282 -4.07 15.95 10.95
C SER A 282 -3.78 15.81 9.45
N LYS A 283 -4.07 16.86 8.65
CA LYS A 283 -3.59 16.94 7.25
C LYS A 283 -2.09 16.65 7.13
N ASN A 284 -1.28 17.14 8.07
CA ASN A 284 0.16 16.84 8.10
C ASN A 284 0.45 15.36 8.45
N GLY A 285 -0.27 14.79 9.42
CA GLY A 285 -0.19 13.37 9.76
C GLY A 285 -0.55 12.45 8.60
N GLN A 286 -1.63 12.77 7.86
CA GLN A 286 -2.03 12.07 6.64
C GLN A 286 -0.91 12.09 5.59
N GLY A 287 -0.29 13.25 5.37
CA GLY A 287 0.86 13.38 4.46
C GLY A 287 2.00 12.46 4.85
N ARG A 288 2.27 12.31 6.16
CA ARG A 288 3.35 11.47 6.66
C ARG A 288 3.06 9.97 6.57
N LEU A 289 1.82 9.55 6.83
CA LEU A 289 1.37 8.17 6.57
C LEU A 289 1.55 7.82 5.10
N ALA A 290 1.18 8.74 4.20
CA ALA A 290 1.31 8.57 2.77
C ALA A 290 2.79 8.44 2.33
N GLU A 291 3.72 9.17 2.95
CA GLU A 291 5.16 9.05 2.69
C GLU A 291 5.72 7.68 3.11
N ILE A 292 5.35 7.22 4.31
CA ILE A 292 5.77 5.90 4.83
C ILE A 292 5.26 4.81 3.89
N ALA A 293 3.97 4.85 3.54
CA ALA A 293 3.37 3.88 2.65
C ALA A 293 3.97 3.89 1.26
N TYR A 294 4.11 5.06 0.64
CA TYR A 294 4.72 5.19 -0.69
C TYR A 294 6.13 4.63 -0.72
N ARG A 295 6.96 4.92 0.28
CA ARG A 295 8.32 4.38 0.40
C ARG A 295 8.31 2.85 0.44
N ASN A 296 7.42 2.25 1.22
CA ASN A 296 7.35 0.80 1.37
C ASN A 296 6.77 0.10 0.13
N ILE A 297 5.74 0.68 -0.50
CA ILE A 297 5.15 0.18 -1.75
C ILE A 297 6.18 0.21 -2.88
N THR A 298 6.94 1.30 -2.98
CA THR A 298 7.93 1.50 -4.03
C THR A 298 9.32 1.01 -3.63
N ALA A 299 9.52 0.35 -2.48
CA ALA A 299 10.82 -0.24 -2.14
C ALA A 299 11.15 -1.43 -3.07
N LYS A 300 12.45 -1.63 -3.35
CA LYS A 300 12.93 -2.78 -4.13
C LYS A 300 12.61 -4.08 -3.41
N GLU A 301 12.97 -4.12 -2.13
CA GLU A 301 12.69 -5.24 -1.23
C GLU A 301 11.57 -4.86 -0.23
N PRO A 302 10.81 -5.84 0.28
CA PRO A 302 9.86 -5.57 1.36
C PRO A 302 10.61 -5.12 2.64
N PRO A 303 9.98 -4.30 3.50
CA PRO A 303 10.49 -4.00 4.83
C PRO A 303 10.63 -5.27 5.69
N GLU A 304 11.61 -5.30 6.60
CA GLU A 304 11.85 -6.42 7.53
C GLU A 304 10.77 -6.59 8.61
#